data_AF-A0A968PW39-F1
#
_entry.id   AF-A0A968PW39-F1
#
_cell.length_a   1.000
_cell.length_b   1.000
_cell.length_c   1.000
_cell.angle_alpha   90.00
_cell.angle_beta   90.00
_cell.angle_gamma   90.00
#
_symmetry.space_group_name_H-M   'P 1'
#
loop_
_entity.id
_entity.type
_entity.pdbx_description
1 polymer ?
#
loop_
_entity_poly.entity_id
_entity_poly.type
_entity_poly.pdbx_seq_one_letter_code
_entity_poly.pdbx_strand_id
1 'polypeptide(L)'
;MPTENSDRSVSKTRSILALVENLWQSAIAALTKEPELKVWQKQDRYGNTLWHAYDPWTGDSVCLGSEAEMLSWIESRYYHR
;
A
#
# COMPACT_ATOMS: atom_id res chain seq x y z
N MET A 1 9.07 -7.77 52.21
CA MET A 1 9.53 -7.72 50.82
C MET A 1 8.35 -8.01 49.90
N PRO A 2 7.67 -7.00 49.32
CA PRO A 2 6.71 -7.22 48.24
C PRO A 2 7.29 -6.80 46.89
N THR A 3 7.05 -7.64 45.90
CA THR A 3 7.54 -7.54 44.51
C THR A 3 6.70 -6.57 43.69
N GLU A 4 7.32 -5.47 43.29
CA GLU A 4 6.84 -4.51 42.29
C GLU A 4 7.04 -5.11 40.88
N ASN A 5 5.97 -5.63 40.26
CA ASN A 5 6.05 -6.14 38.89
C ASN A 5 4.74 -5.96 38.08
N SER A 6 3.75 -5.21 38.59
CA SER A 6 2.42 -5.15 37.97
C SER A 6 2.22 -4.04 36.93
N ASP A 7 3.15 -3.07 36.79
CA ASP A 7 2.91 -1.87 35.97
C ASP A 7 3.41 -1.95 34.52
N ARG A 8 4.31 -2.88 34.19
CA ARG A 8 4.93 -2.94 32.85
C ARG A 8 4.08 -3.62 31.78
N SER A 9 3.04 -4.38 32.17
CA SER A 9 2.22 -5.16 31.24
C SER A 9 1.09 -4.33 30.61
N VAL A 10 0.45 -3.46 31.40
CA VAL A 10 -0.71 -2.66 30.98
C VAL A 10 -0.32 -1.53 30.02
N SER A 11 0.88 -0.98 30.14
CA SER A 11 1.38 0.06 29.24
C SER A 11 1.69 -0.49 27.84
N LYS A 12 2.25 -1.70 27.77
CA LYS A 12 2.63 -2.35 26.51
C LYS A 12 1.43 -2.70 25.64
N THR A 13 0.35 -3.20 26.25
CA THR A 13 -0.89 -3.55 25.54
C THR A 13 -1.58 -2.30 24.97
N ARG A 14 -1.59 -1.19 25.73
CA ARG A 14 -2.10 0.11 25.23
C ARG A 14 -1.30 0.64 24.04
N SER A 15 0.03 0.52 24.08
CA SER A 15 0.88 0.96 22.97
C SER A 15 0.68 0.13 21.69
N ILE A 16 0.48 -1.18 21.82
CA ILE A 16 0.22 -2.06 20.66
C ILE A 16 -1.14 -1.76 20.05
N LEU A 17 -2.18 -1.59 20.86
CA LEU A 17 -3.51 -1.22 20.38
C LEU A 17 -3.48 0.11 19.62
N ALA A 18 -2.76 1.11 20.15
CA ALA A 18 -2.59 2.40 19.47
C ALA A 18 -1.90 2.26 18.10
N LEU A 19 -0.90 1.37 17.96
CA LEU A 19 -0.25 1.11 16.68
C LEU A 19 -1.20 0.44 15.68
N VAL A 20 -1.98 -0.53 16.13
CA VAL A 20 -2.97 -1.24 15.29
C VAL A 20 -4.06 -0.27 14.82
N GLU A 21 -4.57 0.58 15.71
CA GLU A 21 -5.55 1.61 15.37
C GLU A 21 -4.97 2.59 14.35
N ASN A 22 -3.73 3.05 14.51
CA ASN A 22 -3.11 3.97 13.57
C ASN A 22 -2.91 3.37 12.18
N LEU A 23 -2.53 2.08 12.11
CA LEU A 23 -2.40 1.35 10.85
C LEU A 23 -3.76 1.13 10.17
N TRP A 24 -4.79 0.83 10.96
CA TRP A 24 -6.15 0.66 10.46
C TRP A 24 -6.74 1.97 9.92
N GLN A 25 -6.55 3.08 10.63
CA GLN A 25 -6.97 4.40 10.16
C GLN A 25 -6.22 4.82 8.89
N SER A 26 -4.91 4.50 8.81
CA SER A 26 -4.11 4.76 7.60
C SER A 26 -4.59 3.93 6.41
N ALA A 27 -4.97 2.67 6.65
CA ALA A 27 -5.55 1.81 5.62
C ALA A 27 -6.92 2.33 5.15
N ILE A 28 -7.81 2.73 6.08
CA ILE A 28 -9.10 3.35 5.72
C ILE A 28 -8.88 4.63 4.92
N ALA A 29 -7.99 5.53 5.36
CA ALA A 29 -7.67 6.76 4.65
C ALA A 29 -7.11 6.51 3.24
N ALA A 30 -6.30 5.47 3.06
CA ALA A 30 -5.79 5.07 1.75
C ALA A 30 -6.87 4.45 0.84
N LEU A 31 -7.95 3.91 1.42
CA LEU A 31 -9.10 3.33 0.72
C LEU A 31 -10.20 4.36 0.44
N THR A 32 -10.31 5.42 1.25
CA THR A 32 -11.29 6.52 1.09
C THR A 32 -10.76 7.71 0.31
N LYS A 33 -9.44 7.82 0.12
CA LYS A 33 -8.87 8.73 -0.90
C LYS A 33 -9.44 8.34 -2.27
N GLU A 34 -9.72 9.32 -3.11
CA GLU A 34 -10.20 9.04 -4.47
C GLU A 34 -9.33 7.95 -5.11
N PRO A 35 -9.95 6.93 -5.75
CA PRO A 35 -9.24 5.79 -6.31
C PRO A 35 -8.44 6.23 -7.54
N GLU A 36 -7.32 6.89 -7.28
CA GLU A 36 -6.33 7.29 -8.25
C GLU A 36 -5.50 6.08 -8.66
N LEU A 37 -5.27 5.95 -9.96
CA LEU A 37 -4.38 4.94 -10.49
C LEU A 37 -2.98 5.12 -9.89
N LYS A 38 -2.43 4.07 -9.28
CA LYS A 38 -1.10 4.09 -8.68
C LYS A 38 -0.11 3.51 -9.68
N VAL A 39 0.88 4.30 -10.09
CA VAL A 39 1.95 3.88 -11.01
C VAL A 39 3.30 4.11 -10.34
N TRP A 40 4.18 3.10 -10.33
CA TRP A 40 5.53 3.23 -9.80
C TRP A 40 6.52 2.34 -10.57
N GLN A 41 7.80 2.66 -10.44
CA GLN A 41 8.90 1.88 -11.00
C GLN A 41 9.63 1.11 -9.92
N LYS A 42 10.15 -0.06 -10.28
CA LYS A 42 11.04 -0.84 -9.44
C LYS A 42 12.18 -1.39 -10.28
N GLN A 43 13.41 -1.27 -9.78
CA GLN A 43 14.55 -1.96 -10.38
C GLN A 43 14.64 -3.40 -9.87
N ASP A 44 14.83 -4.34 -10.78
CA ASP A 44 15.13 -5.71 -10.42
C ASP A 44 16.62 -5.89 -10.04
N ARG A 45 16.99 -7.10 -9.62
CA ARG A 45 18.37 -7.44 -9.26
C ARG A 45 19.37 -7.42 -10.42
N TYR A 46 18.87 -7.34 -11.66
CA TYR A 46 19.66 -7.29 -12.89
C TYR A 46 19.76 -5.85 -13.43
N GLY A 47 19.16 -4.86 -12.77
CA GLY A 47 19.14 -3.46 -13.18
C GLY A 47 18.03 -3.08 -14.15
N ASN A 48 17.10 -4.00 -14.45
CA ASN A 48 15.97 -3.72 -15.33
C ASN A 48 14.92 -2.90 -14.59
N THR A 49 14.41 -1.86 -15.24
CA THR A 49 13.29 -1.06 -14.73
C THR A 49 11.97 -1.74 -15.07
N LEU A 50 11.26 -2.19 -14.05
CA LEU A 50 9.91 -2.73 -14.17
C LEU A 50 8.90 -1.66 -13.77
N TRP A 51 7.87 -1.52 -14.58
CA TRP A 51 6.76 -0.62 -14.36
C TRP A 51 5.61 -1.38 -13.73
N HIS A 52 5.07 -0.85 -12.63
CA HIS A 52 3.96 -1.43 -11.90
C HIS A 52 2.80 -0.46 -11.85
N ALA A 53 1.60 -0.94 -12.14
CA ALA A 53 0.37 -0.18 -11.92
C ALA A 53 -0.63 -0.97 -11.07
N TYR A 54 -1.42 -0.24 -10.31
CA TYR A 54 -2.54 -0.74 -9.54
C TYR A 54 -3.73 0.19 -9.70
N ASP A 55 -4.86 -0.37 -10.13
CA ASP A 55 -6.14 0.31 -10.21
C ASP A 55 -7.01 -0.07 -9.00
N PRO A 56 -7.15 0.83 -8.01
CA PRO A 56 -7.96 0.57 -6.83
C PRO A 56 -9.47 0.47 -7.13
N TRP A 57 -9.95 0.97 -8.27
CA TRP A 57 -11.37 0.88 -8.62
C TRP A 57 -11.78 -0.52 -9.08
N THR A 58 -10.93 -1.15 -9.90
CA THR A 58 -11.19 -2.49 -10.46
C THR A 58 -10.51 -3.61 -9.68
N GLY A 59 -9.47 -3.28 -8.90
CA GLY A 59 -8.59 -4.24 -8.23
C GLY A 59 -7.50 -4.81 -9.14
N ASP A 60 -7.39 -4.32 -10.38
CA ASP A 60 -6.41 -4.83 -11.33
C ASP A 60 -5.00 -4.34 -11.05
N SER A 61 -4.01 -5.15 -11.41
CA SER A 61 -2.61 -4.77 -11.38
C SER A 61 -1.84 -5.32 -12.57
N VAL A 62 -0.79 -4.62 -13.00
CA VAL A 62 0.13 -5.11 -14.03
C VAL A 62 1.59 -4.85 -13.68
N CYS A 63 2.46 -5.65 -14.27
CA CYS A 63 3.91 -5.49 -14.27
C CYS A 63 4.38 -5.54 -15.71
N LEU A 64 5.01 -4.47 -16.20
CA LEU A 64 5.39 -4.29 -17.60
C LEU A 64 6.87 -3.90 -17.71
N GLY A 65 7.49 -4.30 -18.81
CA GLY A 65 8.92 -4.09 -19.05
C GLY A 65 9.24 -2.72 -19.64
N SER A 66 8.22 -2.01 -20.13
CA SER A 66 8.40 -0.71 -20.78
C SER A 66 7.33 0.30 -20.40
N GLU A 67 7.70 1.58 -20.52
CA GLU A 67 6.80 2.70 -20.36
C GLU A 67 5.71 2.73 -21.44
N ALA A 68 6.04 2.36 -22.67
CA ALA A 68 5.09 2.31 -23.77
C ALA A 68 3.95 1.31 -23.51
N GLU A 69 4.28 0.11 -23.03
CA GLU A 69 3.28 -0.87 -22.60
C GLU A 69 2.41 -0.34 -21.46
N MET A 70 3.02 0.38 -20.50
CA MET A 70 2.28 1.00 -19.39
C MET A 70 1.29 2.05 -19.89
N LEU A 71 1.73 2.95 -20.78
CA LEU A 71 0.87 3.97 -21.37
C LEU A 71 -0.29 3.34 -22.15
N SER A 72 -0.02 2.34 -22.99
CA SER A 72 -1.09 1.63 -23.72
C SER A 72 -2.09 0.93 -22.79
N TRP A 73 -1.61 0.37 -21.68
CA TRP A 73 -2.51 -0.22 -20.68
C TRP A 73 -3.38 0.84 -19.99
N ILE A 74 -2.81 1.99 -19.63
CA ILE A 74 -3.56 3.12 -19.07
C ILE A 74 -4.62 3.61 -20.07
N GLU A 75 -4.21 3.86 -21.31
CA GLU A 75 -5.10 4.29 -22.40
C GLU A 75 -6.27 3.32 -22.58
N SER A 76 -6.02 2.01 -22.60
CA SER A 76 -7.07 1.01 -22.73
C SER A 76 -8.15 1.14 -21.64
N ARG A 77 -7.80 1.55 -20.43
CA ARG A 77 -8.77 1.74 -19.33
C ARG A 77 -9.60 3.01 -19.46
N TYR A 78 -9.03 4.07 -20.01
CA TYR A 78 -9.73 5.34 -20.20
C TYR A 78 -10.61 5.35 -21.46
N TYR A 79 -10.23 4.62 -22.51
CA TYR A 79 -11.02 4.53 -23.75
C TYR A 79 -12.13 3.48 -23.72
N HIS A 80 -12.08 2.50 -22.81
CA HIS A 80 -13.14 1.50 -22.62
C HIS A 80 -14.16 1.85 -21.52
N ARG A 81 -14.14 3.08 -21.01
CA ARG A 81 -15.16 3.64 -20.11
C ARG A 81 -16.13 4.57 -20.82
#